data_AF-D0N9P2-F1
#
_entry.id   AF-D0N9P2-F1
#
_cell.length_a   1.000
_cell.length_b   1.000
_cell.length_c   1.000
_cell.angle_alpha   90.00
_cell.angle_beta   90.00
_cell.angle_gamma   90.00
#
_symmetry.space_group_name_H-M   'P 1'
#
loop_
_entity.id
_entity.type
_entity.pdbx_description
1 polymer ?
#
loop_
_entity_poly.entity_id
_entity_poly.type
_entity_poly.pdbx_seq_one_letter_code
_entity_poly.pdbx_strand_id
1 'polypeptide(L)'
;MKTSTITVALAALVAITAPTLVEAETCATMTLVFKLLPLLSDAKTCADDTGYTIYPFSGKPTEQQMPAICANPTCTGVLQDAIDSDLPDCTIDFEATQLNVRAELTAYATRCGVFESRKKPLRA
;
A
#
# COMPACT_ATOMS: atom_id res chain seq x y z
N MET A 1 -60.35 -1.09 -43.91
CA MET A 1 -60.26 -0.71 -42.48
C MET A 1 -59.44 -1.82 -41.81
N LYS A 2 -58.09 -1.73 -41.77
CA LYS A 2 -57.21 -1.13 -40.73
C LYS A 2 -57.47 -1.78 -39.36
N THR A 3 -56.60 -2.69 -38.87
CA THR A 3 -55.51 -2.50 -37.84
C THR A 3 -55.13 -3.92 -37.34
N SER A 4 -54.00 -4.28 -36.71
CA SER A 4 -52.80 -3.61 -36.20
C SER A 4 -51.75 -4.69 -35.88
N THR A 5 -50.47 -4.35 -36.07
CA THR A 5 -49.26 -5.08 -35.69
C THR A 5 -48.93 -4.91 -34.20
N ILE A 6 -48.34 -5.93 -33.56
CA ILE A 6 -47.97 -5.96 -32.12
C ILE A 6 -46.44 -5.94 -31.94
N THR A 7 -45.99 -4.78 -31.45
CA THR A 7 -44.90 -4.43 -30.49
C THR A 7 -43.55 -5.16 -30.45
N VAL A 8 -42.52 -4.40 -30.88
CA VAL A 8 -41.27 -3.98 -30.19
C VAL A 8 -40.57 -4.96 -29.25
N ALA A 9 -39.40 -5.46 -29.69
CA ALA A 9 -38.38 -6.07 -28.87
C ALA A 9 -37.63 -5.01 -28.04
N LEU A 10 -37.64 -5.17 -26.71
CA LEU A 10 -36.91 -4.32 -25.77
C LEU A 10 -35.45 -4.83 -25.67
N ALA A 11 -34.53 -4.20 -26.40
CA ALA A 11 -33.10 -4.46 -26.23
C ALA A 11 -32.60 -3.69 -24.98
N ALA A 12 -32.38 -4.40 -23.88
CA ALA A 12 -31.74 -3.84 -22.69
C ALA A 12 -30.24 -3.63 -22.97
N LEU A 13 -29.85 -2.38 -23.22
CA LEU A 13 -28.45 -1.94 -23.26
C LEU A 13 -27.90 -1.91 -21.83
N VAL A 14 -27.17 -2.97 -21.44
CA VAL A 14 -26.37 -2.96 -20.21
C VAL A 14 -25.17 -2.05 -20.47
N ALA A 15 -25.18 -0.85 -19.91
CA ALA A 15 -24.03 0.05 -19.91
C ALA A 15 -22.91 -0.59 -19.07
N ILE A 16 -21.88 -1.10 -19.74
CA ILE A 16 -20.65 -1.56 -19.10
C ILE A 16 -19.89 -0.30 -18.67
N THR A 17 -20.03 0.11 -17.41
CA THR A 17 -19.15 1.12 -16.82
C THR A 17 -17.76 0.50 -16.68
N ALA A 18 -16.85 0.82 -17.60
CA ALA A 18 -15.44 0.48 -17.45
C ALA A 18 -14.90 1.15 -16.18
N PRO A 19 -14.13 0.45 -15.33
CA PRO A 19 -13.46 1.10 -14.22
C PRO A 19 -12.48 2.13 -14.80
N THR A 20 -12.67 3.39 -14.44
CA THR A 20 -11.69 4.44 -14.68
C THR A 20 -10.40 4.04 -13.95
N LEU A 21 -9.36 3.73 -14.71
CA LEU A 21 -8.02 3.52 -14.17
C LEU A 21 -7.56 4.87 -13.61
N VAL A 22 -7.65 5.05 -12.29
CA VAL A 22 -7.00 6.15 -11.61
C VAL A 22 -5.50 5.86 -11.73
N GLU A 23 -4.80 6.54 -12.64
CA GLU A 23 -3.34 6.57 -12.59
C GLU A 23 -2.95 7.08 -11.22
N ALA A 24 -2.24 6.27 -10.46
CA ALA A 24 -1.69 6.70 -9.19
C ALA A 24 -0.72 7.85 -9.47
N GLU A 25 -0.92 8.97 -8.77
CA GLU A 25 -0.01 10.10 -8.84
C GLU A 25 1.41 9.59 -8.50
N THR A 26 2.42 9.93 -9.31
CA THR A 26 3.78 9.47 -9.06
C THR A 26 4.38 10.29 -7.91
N CYS A 27 4.82 9.64 -6.84
CA CYS A 27 5.52 10.29 -5.74
C CYS A 27 6.83 10.92 -6.25
N ALA A 28 7.12 12.15 -5.83
CA ALA A 28 8.50 12.59 -5.80
C ALA A 28 9.26 11.72 -4.79
N THR A 29 10.19 10.88 -5.26
CA THR A 29 10.95 9.92 -4.42
C THR A 29 11.60 10.60 -3.22
N MET A 30 12.03 11.86 -3.38
CA MET A 30 12.60 12.66 -2.30
C MET A 30 11.64 12.89 -1.14
N THR A 31 10.33 13.06 -1.39
CA THR A 31 9.33 13.22 -0.33
C THR A 31 9.28 12.00 0.59
N LEU A 32 9.32 10.79 0.02
CA LEU A 32 9.36 9.55 0.79
C LEU A 32 10.65 9.43 1.59
N VAL A 33 11.78 9.78 1.00
CA VAL A 33 13.08 9.81 1.67
C VAL A 33 13.05 10.76 2.87
N PHE A 34 12.57 11.99 2.71
CA PHE A 34 12.51 12.94 3.84
C PHE A 34 11.54 12.50 4.95
N LYS A 35 10.41 11.87 4.60
CA LYS A 35 9.45 11.35 5.58
C LYS A 35 9.99 10.19 6.40
N LEU A 36 10.80 9.33 5.80
CA LEU A 36 11.38 8.16 6.46
C LEU A 36 12.76 8.43 7.10
N LEU A 37 13.41 9.54 6.76
CA LEU A 37 14.72 9.92 7.32
C LEU A 37 14.80 9.90 8.86
N PRO A 38 13.76 10.31 9.63
CA PRO A 38 13.79 10.21 11.09
C PRO A 38 13.99 8.77 11.61
N LEU A 39 13.61 7.77 10.80
CA LEU A 39 13.70 6.35 11.15
C LEU A 39 15.05 5.73 10.78
N LEU A 40 15.98 6.51 10.21
CA LEU A 40 17.23 6.00 9.61
C LEU A 40 18.02 5.07 10.54
N SER A 41 18.16 5.43 11.83
CA SER A 41 18.96 4.63 12.77
C SER A 41 18.37 3.24 12.98
N ASP A 42 17.07 3.17 13.27
CA ASP A 42 16.39 1.91 13.56
C ASP A 42 16.14 1.11 12.28
N ALA A 43 15.85 1.79 11.16
CA ALA A 43 15.75 1.17 9.85
C ALA A 43 17.07 0.54 9.41
N LYS A 44 18.22 1.18 9.72
CA LYS A 44 19.54 0.60 9.49
C LYS A 44 19.76 -0.64 10.35
N THR A 45 19.42 -0.57 11.64
CA THR A 45 19.58 -1.71 12.55
C THR A 45 18.70 -2.89 12.11
N CYS A 46 17.45 -2.63 11.72
CA CYS A 46 16.57 -3.62 11.11
C CYS A 46 17.17 -4.26 9.85
N ALA A 47 17.79 -3.44 8.98
CA ALA A 47 18.43 -3.94 7.77
C ALA A 47 19.66 -4.81 8.06
N ASP A 48 20.48 -4.43 9.03
CA ASP A 48 21.64 -5.22 9.45
C ASP A 48 21.22 -6.57 10.04
N ASP A 49 20.10 -6.62 10.78
CA ASP A 49 19.59 -7.85 11.42
C ASP A 49 18.84 -8.79 10.48
N THR A 50 18.16 -8.26 9.45
CA THR A 50 17.22 -9.03 8.60
C THR A 50 17.62 -9.09 7.13
N GLY A 51 18.56 -8.25 6.70
CA GLY A 51 18.95 -8.08 5.31
C GLY A 51 17.94 -7.31 4.46
N TYR A 52 16.87 -6.75 5.04
CA TYR A 52 15.85 -5.96 4.32
C TYR A 52 15.99 -4.46 4.59
N THR A 53 16.04 -3.65 3.52
CA THR A 53 16.21 -2.20 3.62
C THR A 53 14.88 -1.47 3.50
N ILE A 54 14.35 -0.99 4.62
CA ILE A 54 13.16 -0.11 4.65
C ILE A 54 13.54 1.32 4.21
N TYR A 55 14.76 1.76 4.52
CA TYR A 55 15.23 3.12 4.23
C TYR A 55 16.63 3.16 3.59
N PRO A 56 16.79 3.79 2.40
CA PRO A 56 15.71 4.18 1.50
C PRO A 56 14.92 2.94 1.04
N PHE A 57 13.63 3.10 0.75
CA PHE A 57 12.77 1.97 0.39
C PHE A 57 13.34 1.21 -0.81
N SER A 58 13.65 -0.08 -0.62
CA SER A 58 14.30 -0.93 -1.62
C SER A 58 13.38 -1.97 -2.24
N GLY A 59 12.09 -1.68 -2.33
CA GLY A 59 11.08 -2.61 -2.85
C GLY A 59 10.55 -3.59 -1.80
N LYS A 60 9.93 -4.67 -2.27
CA LYS A 60 9.29 -5.67 -1.41
C LYS A 60 10.32 -6.60 -0.76
N PRO A 61 10.17 -6.97 0.52
CA PRO A 61 10.98 -8.01 1.14
C PRO A 61 10.68 -9.37 0.49
N THR A 62 11.65 -10.28 0.54
CA THR A 62 11.43 -11.68 0.14
C THR A 62 10.55 -12.43 1.13
N GLU A 63 10.02 -13.58 0.71
CA GLU A 63 9.23 -14.45 1.62
C GLU A 63 10.03 -14.97 2.81
N GLN A 64 11.36 -15.04 2.70
CA GLN A 64 12.25 -15.42 3.80
C GLN A 64 12.58 -14.25 4.73
N GLN A 65 12.63 -13.02 4.20
CA GLN A 65 12.91 -11.81 4.99
C GLN A 65 11.72 -11.42 5.87
N MET A 66 10.49 -11.56 5.37
CA MET A 66 9.31 -11.09 6.10
C MET A 66 9.13 -11.73 7.50
N PRO A 67 9.29 -13.05 7.70
CA PRO A 67 9.28 -13.62 9.04
C PRO A 67 10.36 -13.05 9.97
N ALA A 68 11.56 -12.76 9.46
CA ALA A 68 12.64 -12.16 10.25
C ALA A 68 12.33 -10.72 10.63
N ILE A 69 11.74 -9.94 9.72
CA ILE A 69 11.24 -8.58 9.98
C ILE A 69 10.19 -8.61 11.09
N CYS A 70 9.19 -9.49 11.00
CA CYS A 70 8.12 -9.55 12.00
C CYS A 70 8.59 -10.07 13.37
N ALA A 71 9.68 -10.85 13.42
CA ALA A 71 10.25 -11.35 14.68
C ALA A 71 11.21 -10.35 15.34
N ASN A 72 11.66 -9.31 14.62
CA ASN A 72 12.62 -8.33 15.13
C ASN A 72 11.89 -7.08 15.68
N PRO A 73 12.03 -6.74 16.97
CA PRO A 73 11.32 -5.61 17.58
C PRO A 73 11.74 -4.25 17.03
N THR A 74 13.00 -4.10 16.60
CA THR A 74 13.48 -2.88 15.94
C THR A 74 12.77 -2.70 14.60
N CYS A 75 12.64 -3.77 13.82
CA CYS A 75 11.93 -3.74 12.55
C CYS A 75 10.43 -3.44 12.72
N THR A 76 9.77 -4.07 13.69
CA THR A 76 8.33 -3.81 13.91
C THR A 76 8.07 -2.41 14.47
N GLY A 77 9.00 -1.85 15.26
CA GLY A 77 9.00 -0.43 15.63
C GLY A 77 9.08 0.48 14.41
N VAL A 78 10.05 0.24 13.51
CA VAL A 78 10.20 1.00 12.26
C VAL A 78 8.94 0.94 11.40
N LEU A 79 8.30 -0.23 11.29
CA LEU A 79 7.05 -0.36 10.53
C LEU A 79 5.92 0.47 11.13
N GLN A 80 5.79 0.49 12.46
CA GLN A 80 4.79 1.29 13.15
C GLN A 80 5.05 2.79 12.98
N ASP A 81 6.27 3.24 13.21
CA ASP A 81 6.64 4.65 13.06
C ASP A 81 6.50 5.14 11.60
N ALA A 82 6.77 4.27 10.62
CA ALA A 82 6.60 4.60 9.21
C ALA A 82 5.13 4.81 8.84
N ILE A 83 4.21 4.05 9.42
CA ILE A 83 2.75 4.26 9.25
C ILE A 83 2.34 5.59 9.87
N ASP A 84 2.87 5.93 11.04
CA ASP A 84 2.56 7.16 11.76
C ASP A 84 3.18 8.40 11.11
N SER A 85 4.14 8.22 10.20
CA SER A 85 4.82 9.30 9.46
C SER A 85 3.95 9.96 8.37
N ASP A 86 2.73 9.46 8.13
CA ASP A 86 1.81 9.94 7.09
C ASP A 86 2.49 10.06 5.71
N LEU A 87 3.00 8.93 5.21
CA LEU A 87 3.66 8.79 3.91
C LEU A 87 2.68 9.04 2.78
N PRO A 88 2.94 9.84 1.73
CA PRO A 88 1.94 10.15 0.71
C PRO A 88 1.35 8.90 0.01
N ASP A 89 0.08 8.99 -0.38
CA ASP A 89 -0.64 7.91 -1.10
C ASP A 89 -0.41 8.04 -2.61
N CYS A 90 0.79 7.65 -3.05
CA CYS A 90 1.26 7.79 -4.43
C CYS A 90 2.15 6.59 -4.79
N THR A 91 2.44 6.40 -6.08
CA THR A 91 3.31 5.32 -6.56
C THR A 91 4.72 5.81 -6.86
N ILE A 92 5.71 4.94 -6.65
CA ILE A 92 7.05 5.07 -7.22
C ILE A 92 7.23 4.02 -8.30
N ASP A 93 8.01 4.36 -9.33
CA ASP A 93 8.56 3.35 -10.22
C ASP A 93 9.69 2.61 -9.49
N PHE A 94 9.51 1.30 -9.32
CA PHE A 94 10.50 0.41 -8.74
C PHE A 94 10.72 -0.76 -9.71
N GLU A 95 11.91 -0.78 -10.33
CA GLU A 95 12.23 -1.69 -11.43
C GLU A 95 11.18 -1.62 -12.55
N ALA A 96 10.51 -2.73 -12.87
CA ALA A 96 9.47 -2.82 -13.89
C ALA A 96 8.04 -2.70 -13.30
N THR A 97 7.91 -2.28 -12.04
CA THR A 97 6.63 -2.22 -11.32
C THR A 97 6.40 -0.87 -10.67
N GLN A 98 5.14 -0.56 -10.38
CA GLN A 98 4.78 0.60 -9.56
C GLN A 98 4.41 0.15 -8.16
N LEU A 99 5.00 0.78 -7.15
CA LEU A 99 4.79 0.47 -5.74
C LEU A 99 4.26 1.70 -5.01
N ASN A 100 3.18 1.51 -4.25
CA ASN A 100 2.70 2.50 -3.31
C ASN A 100 3.32 2.21 -1.94
N VAL A 101 4.34 2.99 -1.55
CA VAL A 101 5.13 2.71 -0.34
C VAL A 101 4.28 2.75 0.93
N ARG A 102 3.29 3.66 1.02
CA ARG A 102 2.34 3.70 2.14
C ARG A 102 1.58 2.37 2.24
N ALA A 103 1.03 1.88 1.13
CA ALA A 103 0.28 0.64 1.08
C ALA A 103 1.16 -0.58 1.41
N GLU A 104 2.39 -0.62 0.89
CA GLU A 104 3.36 -1.68 1.18
C GLU A 104 3.71 -1.76 2.66
N LEU A 105 4.12 -0.65 3.27
CA LEU A 105 4.50 -0.64 4.69
C LEU A 105 3.30 -0.93 5.61
N THR A 106 2.10 -0.47 5.22
CA THR A 106 0.86 -0.84 5.92
C THR A 106 0.60 -2.35 5.84
N ALA A 107 0.80 -2.97 4.67
CA ALA A 107 0.65 -4.40 4.49
C ALA A 107 1.67 -5.19 5.33
N TYR A 108 2.92 -4.73 5.42
CA TYR A 108 3.96 -5.39 6.22
C TYR A 108 3.63 -5.31 7.71
N ALA A 109 3.26 -4.14 8.21
CA ALA A 109 2.85 -3.95 9.58
C ALA A 109 1.60 -4.76 9.95
N THR A 110 0.63 -4.85 9.03
CA THR A 110 -0.55 -5.71 9.20
C THR A 110 -0.14 -7.19 9.29
N ARG A 111 0.74 -7.66 8.39
CA ARG A 111 1.27 -9.03 8.41
C ARG A 111 2.04 -9.33 9.70
N CYS A 112 2.76 -8.35 10.24
CA CYS A 112 3.49 -8.49 11.50
C CYS A 112 2.61 -8.23 12.75
N GLY A 113 1.33 -7.89 12.61
CA GLY A 113 0.42 -7.65 13.72
C GLY A 113 0.70 -6.37 14.51
N VAL A 114 1.40 -5.39 13.91
CA VAL A 114 1.73 -4.10 14.54
C VAL A 114 0.98 -2.91 13.93
N PHE A 115 0.13 -3.17 12.93
CA PHE A 115 -0.86 -2.19 12.47
C PHE A 115 -2.16 -2.36 13.26
N GLU A 116 -2.35 -1.52 14.28
CA GLU A 116 -3.66 -1.36 14.90
C GLU A 116 -4.60 -0.77 13.86
N SER A 117 -5.56 -1.58 13.40
CA SER A 117 -6.61 -1.13 12.48
C SER A 117 -7.21 0.16 13.04
N ARG A 118 -7.07 1.28 12.33
CA ARG A 118 -7.65 2.60 12.67
C ARG A 118 -9.20 2.61 12.68
N LYS A 119 -9.85 1.50 13.07
CA LYS A 119 -11.29 1.26 13.19
C LYS A 119 -11.61 0.21 14.27
N LYS A 120 -11.21 0.45 15.52
CA LYS A 120 -12.09 0.10 16.64
C LYS A 120 -12.20 1.33 17.54
N PRO A 121 -13.31 2.09 17.51
CA PRO A 121 -13.52 3.08 18.54
C PRO A 121 -13.54 2.35 19.87
N LEU A 122 -12.82 2.91 20.83
CA LEU A 122 -12.86 2.59 22.25
C LEU A 122 -14.34 2.38 22.62
N ARG A 123 -14.73 1.15 22.94
CA ARG A 123 -16.04 0.92 23.58
C ARG A 123 -15.94 1.57 24.96
N ALA A 124 -16.59 2.73 25.08
CA ALA A 124 -17.05 3.25 26.36
C ALA A 124 -18.07 2.30 26.98
#